data_AF-A0A0U5GV73-F1
#
_entry.id   AF-A0A0U5GV73-F1
#
_cell.length_a   1.000
_cell.length_b   1.000
_cell.length_c   1.000
_cell.angle_alpha   90.00
_cell.angle_beta   90.00
_cell.angle_gamma   90.00
#
_symmetry.space_group_name_H-M   'P 1'
#
loop_
_entity.id
_entity.type
_entity.pdbx_description
1 polymer ?
#
loop_
_entity_poly.entity_id
_entity_poly.type
_entity_poly.pdbx_seq_one_letter_code
_entity_poly.pdbx_strand_id
1 'polypeptide(L)'
;MNPTDSSSDHEIIQLYSHLLRLSPKEKTTRLLLATLKNLLSSNRTSLLPVAVFVRLPALLSNLSGRHLTDPDLLEDLKYLSEILEEYTKTQTTFDQYAAELQSGHLRWSPPHRNPTFWKENARRILDESNGALPKKLAEIISKAWENDKQVLAIACNDVGHLVKELPERRAQLEKLGLKTRVMELMADKDESVRWESLRAVGEWLRYTFDD
;
A
#
# COMPACT_ATOMS: atom_id res chain seq x y z
N MET A 1 -13.29 23.78 1.09
CA MET A 1 -12.56 23.11 2.20
C MET A 1 -11.18 23.74 2.23
N ASN A 2 -10.80 24.40 3.32
CA ASN A 2 -9.54 25.15 3.38
C ASN A 2 -8.34 24.16 3.42
N PRO A 3 -7.21 24.46 2.75
CA PRO A 3 -6.03 23.59 2.73
C PRO A 3 -5.40 23.32 4.09
N THR A 4 -5.74 24.11 5.12
CA THR A 4 -5.17 24.03 6.47
C THR A 4 -5.81 22.96 7.36
N ASP A 5 -7.09 22.62 7.13
CA ASP A 5 -7.81 21.67 8.00
C ASP A 5 -7.28 20.23 7.85
N SER A 6 -6.90 19.85 6.62
CA SER A 6 -6.36 18.52 6.29
C SER A 6 -5.06 18.19 7.05
N SER A 7 -4.24 19.19 7.39
CA SER A 7 -2.99 18.96 8.14
C SER A 7 -3.27 18.65 9.60
N SER A 8 -4.21 19.36 10.21
CA SER A 8 -4.54 19.21 11.64
C SER A 8 -5.18 17.85 11.94
N ASP A 9 -6.07 17.39 11.06
CA ASP A 9 -6.71 16.09 11.24
C ASP A 9 -5.71 14.93 11.07
N HIS A 10 -4.73 15.09 10.17
CA HIS A 10 -3.63 14.12 10.02
C HIS A 10 -2.82 13.96 11.30
N GLU A 11 -2.46 15.07 11.93
CA GLU A 11 -1.69 15.10 13.18
C GLU A 11 -2.45 14.42 14.32
N ILE A 12 -3.77 14.63 14.39
CA ILE A 12 -4.63 14.00 15.41
C ILE A 12 -4.65 12.48 15.25
N ILE A 13 -4.88 11.96 14.03
CA ILE A 13 -4.91 10.52 13.79
C ILE A 13 -3.55 9.86 14.10
N GLN A 14 -2.45 10.53 13.74
CA GLN A 14 -1.09 10.08 14.08
C GLN A 14 -0.87 10.04 15.60
N LEU A 15 -1.25 11.09 16.32
CA LEU A 15 -1.10 11.19 17.76
C LEU A 15 -1.89 10.09 18.48
N TYR A 16 -3.17 9.92 18.15
CA TYR A 16 -4.00 8.90 18.78
C TYR A 16 -3.52 7.48 18.47
N SER A 17 -3.03 7.23 17.24
CA SER A 17 -2.40 5.95 16.89
C SER A 17 -1.12 5.70 17.69
N HIS A 18 -0.35 6.75 18.00
CA HIS A 18 0.83 6.64 18.86
C HIS A 18 0.44 6.37 20.32
N LEU A 19 -0.55 7.09 20.86
CA LEU A 19 -1.04 6.89 22.22
C LEU A 19 -1.62 5.47 22.42
N LEU A 20 -2.34 4.92 21.43
CA LEU A 20 -2.85 3.55 21.48
C LEU A 20 -1.74 2.51 21.58
N ARG A 21 -0.59 2.72 20.91
CA ARG A 21 0.57 1.83 21.02
C ARG A 21 1.14 1.82 22.44
N LEU A 22 1.20 2.99 23.07
CA LEU A 22 1.78 3.16 24.40
C LEU A 22 0.83 2.78 25.53
N SER A 23 -0.48 2.84 25.30
CA SER A 23 -1.49 2.66 26.35
C SER A 23 -1.44 1.26 26.97
N PRO A 24 -1.11 1.14 28.27
CA PRO A 24 -1.12 -0.14 28.98
C PRO A 24 -2.44 -0.39 29.71
N LYS A 25 -3.27 0.67 29.90
CA LYS A 25 -4.50 0.61 30.70
C LYS A 25 -5.73 0.58 29.81
N GLU A 26 -6.61 -0.37 30.10
CA GLU A 26 -7.85 -0.60 29.34
C GLU A 26 -8.75 0.64 29.28
N LYS A 27 -8.89 1.38 30.38
CA LYS A 27 -9.68 2.62 30.43
C LYS A 27 -9.17 3.71 29.47
N THR A 28 -7.85 3.84 29.33
CA THR A 28 -7.23 4.80 28.41
C THR A 28 -7.43 4.34 26.97
N THR A 29 -7.25 3.04 26.71
CA THR A 29 -7.52 2.44 25.39
C THR A 29 -8.97 2.64 24.96
N ARG A 30 -9.94 2.44 25.86
CA ARG A 30 -11.37 2.70 25.60
C ARG A 30 -11.62 4.14 25.15
N LEU A 31 -11.07 5.12 25.87
CA LEU A 31 -11.22 6.53 25.51
C LEU A 31 -10.61 6.85 24.12
N LEU A 32 -9.42 6.31 23.84
CA LEU A 32 -8.73 6.52 22.57
C LEU A 32 -9.50 5.89 21.39
N LEU A 33 -10.01 4.67 21.55
CA LEU A 33 -10.82 3.98 20.53
C LEU A 33 -12.14 4.71 20.30
N ALA A 34 -12.86 5.10 21.36
CA ALA A 34 -14.10 5.87 21.24
C ALA A 34 -13.88 7.20 20.49
N THR A 35 -12.75 7.88 20.77
CA THR A 35 -12.42 9.13 20.08
C THR A 35 -12.13 8.89 18.60
N LEU A 36 -11.33 7.87 18.26
CA LEU A 36 -11.05 7.50 16.88
C LEU A 36 -12.33 7.07 16.14
N LYS A 37 -13.23 6.33 16.78
CA LYS A 37 -14.54 5.96 16.24
C LYS A 37 -15.35 7.20 15.90
N ASN A 38 -15.43 8.18 16.79
CA ASN A 38 -16.17 9.42 16.54
C ASN A 38 -15.58 10.24 15.39
N LEU A 39 -14.25 10.37 15.33
CA LEU A 39 -13.56 11.09 14.25
C LEU A 39 -13.76 10.40 12.89
N LEU A 40 -13.46 9.11 12.82
CA LEU A 40 -13.51 8.35 11.58
C LEU A 40 -14.95 8.13 11.08
N SER A 41 -15.93 8.03 11.98
CA SER A 41 -17.35 7.92 11.58
C SER A 41 -17.88 9.25 11.03
N SER A 42 -17.42 10.38 11.56
CA SER A 42 -17.87 11.72 11.16
C SER A 42 -17.24 12.21 9.85
N ASN A 43 -16.01 11.80 9.54
CA ASN A 43 -15.28 12.27 8.36
C ASN A 43 -14.54 11.14 7.62
N ARG A 44 -15.31 10.14 7.17
CA ARG A 44 -14.81 8.92 6.52
C ARG A 44 -13.91 9.20 5.32
N THR A 45 -14.34 10.06 4.41
CA THR A 45 -13.68 10.28 3.11
C THR A 45 -12.26 10.85 3.25
N SER A 46 -12.05 11.75 4.22
CA SER A 46 -10.73 12.38 4.41
C SER A 46 -9.85 11.62 5.38
N LEU A 47 -10.41 11.01 6.45
CA LEU A 47 -9.60 10.47 7.55
C LEU A 47 -9.27 8.98 7.43
N LEU A 48 -10.10 8.18 6.75
CA LEU A 48 -9.79 6.77 6.50
C LEU A 48 -8.47 6.55 5.72
N PRO A 49 -8.14 7.32 4.66
CA PRO A 49 -6.84 7.20 3.99
C PRO A 49 -5.66 7.39 4.95
N VAL A 50 -5.79 8.37 5.86
CA VAL A 50 -4.79 8.72 6.87
C VAL A 50 -4.63 7.60 7.87
N ALA A 51 -5.75 7.08 8.37
CA ALA A 51 -5.79 5.99 9.34
C ALA A 51 -5.09 4.74 8.78
N VAL A 52 -5.33 4.41 7.51
CA VAL A 52 -4.61 3.32 6.82
C VAL A 52 -3.13 3.64 6.69
N PHE A 53 -2.77 4.86 6.26
CA PHE A 53 -1.37 5.29 6.09
C PHE A 53 -0.55 5.18 7.39
N VAL A 54 -1.11 5.56 8.53
CA VAL A 54 -0.45 5.47 9.85
C VAL A 54 -0.45 4.06 10.45
N ARG A 55 -0.90 3.07 9.68
CA ARG A 55 -1.01 1.65 10.07
C ARG A 55 -1.95 1.40 11.25
N LEU A 56 -3.03 2.18 11.35
CA LEU A 56 -4.06 1.92 12.36
C LEU A 56 -4.67 0.50 12.24
N PRO A 57 -4.96 -0.07 11.05
CA PRO A 57 -5.51 -1.43 10.96
C PRO A 57 -4.64 -2.49 11.62
N ALA A 58 -3.32 -2.45 11.38
CA ALA A 58 -2.38 -3.36 12.03
C ALA A 58 -2.32 -3.14 13.55
N LEU A 59 -2.47 -1.90 14.02
CA LEU A 59 -2.53 -1.60 15.45
C LEU A 59 -3.79 -2.18 16.10
N LEU A 60 -4.95 -2.05 15.45
CA LEU A 60 -6.20 -2.63 15.94
C LEU A 60 -6.14 -4.16 15.99
N SER A 61 -5.55 -4.81 14.98
CA SER A 61 -5.33 -6.26 14.97
C SER A 61 -4.40 -6.72 16.11
N ASN A 62 -3.36 -5.95 16.43
CA ASN A 62 -2.52 -6.22 17.60
C ASN A 62 -3.28 -6.03 18.92
N LEU A 63 -4.21 -5.07 18.98
CA LEU A 63 -5.06 -4.85 20.16
C LEU A 63 -6.08 -5.98 20.34
N SER A 64 -6.67 -6.50 19.27
CA SER A 64 -7.63 -7.60 19.33
C SER A 64 -7.01 -8.91 19.81
N GLY A 65 -5.69 -9.08 19.68
CA GLY A 65 -4.95 -10.21 20.25
C GLY A 65 -4.70 -10.11 21.76
N ARG A 66 -4.99 -8.96 22.40
CA ARG A 66 -4.84 -8.79 23.85
C ARG A 66 -6.10 -9.28 24.57
N HIS A 67 -5.93 -9.73 25.81
CA HIS A 67 -7.06 -10.06 26.69
C HIS A 67 -7.73 -8.79 27.21
N LEU A 68 -8.77 -8.34 26.50
CA LEU A 68 -9.60 -7.19 26.83
C LEU A 68 -10.98 -7.69 27.28
N THR A 69 -11.55 -7.04 28.30
CA THR A 69 -12.80 -7.46 28.96
C THR A 69 -13.89 -6.40 28.94
N ASP A 70 -13.54 -5.15 28.67
CA ASP A 70 -14.46 -4.02 28.59
C ASP A 70 -15.32 -4.13 27.31
N PRO A 71 -16.66 -4.22 27.44
CA PRO A 71 -17.55 -4.47 26.30
C PRO A 71 -17.61 -3.29 25.34
N ASP A 72 -17.59 -2.05 25.84
CA ASP A 72 -17.62 -0.84 25.01
C ASP A 72 -16.35 -0.74 24.17
N LEU A 73 -15.20 -1.07 24.79
CA LEU A 73 -13.91 -1.11 24.10
C LEU A 73 -13.92 -2.14 22.97
N LEU A 74 -14.41 -3.36 23.24
CA LEU A 74 -14.47 -4.43 22.24
C LEU A 74 -15.41 -4.08 21.08
N GLU A 75 -16.54 -3.42 21.36
CA GLU A 75 -17.46 -2.94 20.33
C GLU A 75 -16.80 -1.87 19.44
N ASP A 76 -16.15 -0.87 20.05
CA ASP A 76 -15.45 0.19 19.32
C ASP A 76 -14.29 -0.37 18.49
N LEU A 77 -13.54 -1.33 19.03
CA LEU A 77 -12.45 -2.02 18.34
C LEU A 77 -12.96 -2.78 17.11
N LYS A 78 -14.06 -3.52 17.26
CA LYS A 78 -14.68 -4.27 16.17
C LYS A 78 -15.18 -3.31 15.09
N TYR A 79 -15.93 -2.28 15.46
CA TYR A 79 -16.43 -1.28 14.53
C TYR A 79 -15.29 -0.62 13.73
N LEU A 80 -14.25 -0.16 14.42
CA LEU A 80 -13.10 0.49 13.77
C LEU A 80 -12.34 -0.46 12.84
N SER A 81 -12.24 -1.74 13.21
CA SER A 81 -11.62 -2.76 12.36
C SER A 81 -12.43 -2.98 11.09
N GLU A 82 -13.76 -3.13 11.21
CA GLU A 82 -14.65 -3.34 10.07
C GLU A 82 -14.63 -2.17 9.08
N ILE A 83 -14.75 -0.91 9.56
CA ILE A 83 -14.76 0.24 8.65
C ILE A 83 -13.41 0.41 7.92
N LEU A 84 -12.30 0.11 8.58
CA LEU A 84 -10.96 0.22 7.99
C LEU A 84 -10.68 -0.93 7.04
N GLU A 85 -11.19 -2.13 7.33
CA GLU A 85 -11.12 -3.28 6.43
C GLU A 85 -11.96 -3.03 5.17
N GLU A 86 -13.21 -2.57 5.33
CA GLU A 86 -14.08 -2.19 4.20
C GLU A 86 -13.44 -1.10 3.34
N TYR A 87 -12.91 -0.05 3.98
CA TYR A 87 -12.19 1.00 3.28
C TYR A 87 -10.94 0.47 2.57
N THR A 88 -10.15 -0.38 3.22
CA THR A 88 -8.97 -1.00 2.59
C THR A 88 -9.38 -1.82 1.38
N LYS A 89 -10.44 -2.64 1.50
CA LYS A 89 -10.97 -3.46 0.41
C LYS A 89 -11.44 -2.62 -0.79
N THR A 90 -12.09 -1.48 -0.52
CA THR A 90 -12.56 -0.56 -1.56
C THR A 90 -11.42 0.26 -2.18
N GLN A 91 -10.35 0.57 -1.43
CA GLN A 91 -9.15 1.24 -1.96
C GLN A 91 -8.15 0.29 -2.62
N THR A 92 -8.25 -1.02 -2.39
CA THR A 92 -7.46 -2.03 -3.11
C THR A 92 -8.13 -2.46 -4.41
N THR A 93 -8.90 -1.59 -5.04
CA THR A 93 -9.59 -1.94 -6.28
C THR A 93 -8.63 -1.88 -7.46
N PHE A 94 -8.81 -2.82 -8.39
CA PHE A 94 -8.10 -2.83 -9.66
C PHE A 94 -8.22 -1.49 -10.40
N ASP A 95 -9.41 -0.89 -10.38
CA ASP A 95 -9.68 0.34 -11.13
C ASP A 95 -8.89 1.53 -10.58
N GLN A 96 -8.67 1.59 -9.26
CA GLN A 96 -7.81 2.63 -8.66
C GLN A 96 -6.35 2.44 -9.06
N TYR A 97 -5.83 1.20 -8.98
CA TYR A 97 -4.48 0.90 -9.45
C TYR A 97 -4.31 1.24 -10.94
N ALA A 98 -5.28 0.85 -11.77
CA ALA A 98 -5.25 1.14 -13.20
C ALA A 98 -5.28 2.65 -13.46
N ALA A 99 -6.14 3.41 -12.78
CA ALA A 99 -6.20 4.87 -12.90
C ALA A 99 -4.90 5.55 -12.45
N GLU A 100 -4.32 5.10 -11.34
CA GLU A 100 -3.04 5.59 -10.82
C GLU A 100 -1.90 5.34 -11.82
N LEU A 101 -1.81 4.12 -12.36
CA LEU A 101 -0.83 3.76 -13.37
C LEU A 101 -1.02 4.57 -14.66
N GLN A 102 -2.25 4.82 -15.09
CA GLN A 102 -2.52 5.67 -16.26
C GLN A 102 -2.07 7.13 -16.03
N SER A 103 -2.22 7.66 -14.80
CA SER A 103 -1.75 9.00 -14.45
C SER A 103 -0.22 9.12 -14.49
N GLY A 104 0.49 8.02 -14.24
CA GLY A 104 1.94 7.95 -14.18
C GLY A 104 2.56 8.43 -12.85
N HIS A 105 1.79 9.04 -11.97
CA HIS A 105 2.25 9.55 -10.67
C HIS A 105 1.93 8.56 -9.55
N LEU A 106 2.77 7.54 -9.41
CA LEU A 106 2.58 6.48 -8.44
C LEU A 106 2.80 6.98 -7.00
N ARG A 107 1.88 6.61 -6.09
CA ARG A 107 2.02 6.85 -4.66
C ARG A 107 1.87 5.56 -3.89
N TRP A 108 2.51 5.51 -2.73
CA TRP A 108 2.34 4.35 -1.85
C TRP A 108 0.89 4.26 -1.37
N SER A 109 0.13 3.42 -2.05
CA SER A 109 -1.29 3.15 -1.82
C SER A 109 -1.50 1.65 -1.50
N PRO A 110 -2.65 1.26 -0.94
CA PRO A 110 -2.93 -0.14 -0.59
C PRO A 110 -2.69 -1.17 -1.72
N PRO A 111 -3.05 -0.93 -3.01
CA PRO A 111 -2.74 -1.86 -4.10
C PRO A 111 -1.27 -2.28 -4.19
N HIS A 112 -0.34 -1.33 -4.08
CA HIS A 112 1.10 -1.60 -4.22
C HIS A 112 1.68 -2.42 -3.06
N ARG A 113 1.00 -2.46 -1.91
CA ARG A 113 1.51 -3.10 -0.68
C ARG A 113 0.76 -4.36 -0.28
N ASN A 114 -0.44 -4.59 -0.81
CA ASN A 114 -1.29 -5.70 -0.42
C ASN A 114 -0.98 -6.96 -1.27
N PRO A 115 -0.43 -8.05 -0.69
CA PRO A 115 -0.16 -9.27 -1.44
C PRO A 115 -1.43 -9.92 -2.02
N THR A 116 -2.58 -9.78 -1.33
CA THR A 116 -3.87 -10.30 -1.81
C THR A 116 -4.31 -9.62 -3.10
N PHE A 117 -4.06 -8.30 -3.23
CA PHE A 117 -4.33 -7.57 -4.47
C PHE A 117 -3.58 -8.20 -5.65
N TRP A 118 -2.29 -8.47 -5.50
CA TRP A 118 -1.48 -9.05 -6.57
C TRP A 118 -1.89 -10.48 -6.91
N LYS A 119 -2.19 -11.32 -5.91
CA LYS A 119 -2.73 -12.66 -6.13
C LYS A 119 -4.01 -12.68 -6.96
N GLU A 120 -4.91 -11.73 -6.69
CA GLU A 120 -6.20 -11.65 -7.38
C GLU A 120 -6.10 -10.99 -8.76
N ASN A 121 -5.19 -10.02 -8.93
CA ASN A 121 -5.22 -9.11 -10.06
C ASN A 121 -4.03 -9.24 -11.03
N ALA A 122 -2.93 -9.91 -10.68
CA ALA A 122 -1.73 -9.96 -11.53
C ALA A 122 -2.02 -10.44 -12.96
N ARG A 123 -2.85 -11.47 -13.11
CA ARG A 123 -3.22 -12.00 -14.45
C ARG A 123 -4.02 -10.97 -15.24
N ARG A 124 -4.98 -10.33 -14.58
CA ARG A 124 -5.78 -9.24 -15.16
C ARG A 124 -4.89 -8.07 -15.58
N ILE A 125 -3.91 -7.68 -14.77
CA ILE A 125 -2.96 -6.60 -15.08
C ILE A 125 -2.17 -6.90 -16.36
N LEU A 126 -1.71 -8.15 -16.56
CA LEU A 126 -0.92 -8.51 -17.73
C LEU A 126 -1.74 -8.70 -19.01
N ASP A 127 -2.98 -9.16 -18.90
CA ASP A 127 -3.80 -9.57 -20.05
C ASP A 127 -4.78 -8.48 -20.51
N GLU A 128 -5.33 -7.67 -19.60
CA GLU A 128 -6.38 -6.71 -19.93
C GLU A 128 -5.88 -5.61 -20.89
N SER A 129 -6.77 -5.20 -21.80
CA SER A 129 -6.49 -4.19 -22.83
C SER A 129 -5.20 -4.46 -23.63
N ASN A 130 -4.90 -5.73 -23.91
CA ASN A 130 -3.70 -6.16 -24.64
C ASN A 130 -2.39 -5.74 -23.95
N GLY A 131 -2.34 -5.90 -22.63
CA GLY A 131 -1.20 -5.55 -21.79
C GLY A 131 -0.93 -4.05 -21.74
N ALA A 132 -1.99 -3.22 -21.74
CA ALA A 132 -1.85 -1.77 -21.67
C ALA A 132 -1.16 -1.31 -20.36
N LEU A 133 -1.51 -1.94 -19.24
CA LEU A 133 -0.95 -1.61 -17.93
C LEU A 133 0.56 -1.90 -17.83
N PRO A 134 1.09 -3.10 -18.15
CA PRO A 134 2.52 -3.34 -18.09
C PRO A 134 3.31 -2.49 -19.10
N LYS A 135 2.73 -2.13 -20.26
CA LYS A 135 3.33 -1.15 -21.18
C LYS A 135 3.42 0.25 -20.53
N LYS A 136 2.36 0.67 -19.84
CA LYS A 136 2.36 1.95 -19.11
C LYS A 136 3.37 1.95 -17.97
N LEU A 137 3.50 0.85 -17.24
CA LEU A 137 4.53 0.66 -16.21
C LEU A 137 5.94 0.77 -16.81
N ALA A 138 6.19 0.17 -17.98
CA ALA A 138 7.44 0.31 -18.71
C ALA A 138 7.73 1.77 -19.12
N GLU A 139 6.71 2.51 -19.56
CA GLU A 139 6.83 3.94 -19.85
C GLU A 139 7.22 4.73 -18.59
N ILE A 140 6.57 4.48 -17.45
CA ILE A 140 6.84 5.17 -16.18
C ILE A 140 8.27 4.94 -15.72
N ILE A 141 8.71 3.67 -15.65
CA ILE A 141 10.03 3.31 -15.11
C ILE A 141 11.18 3.74 -16.03
N SER A 142 10.91 3.97 -17.32
CA SER A 142 11.90 4.51 -18.27
C SER A 142 12.28 5.97 -18.01
N LYS A 143 11.42 6.74 -17.32
CA LYS A 143 11.66 8.15 -16.99
C LYS A 143 12.57 8.28 -15.77
N ALA A 144 13.27 9.40 -15.64
CA ALA A 144 14.26 9.61 -14.59
C ALA A 144 13.67 9.98 -13.21
N TRP A 145 12.49 10.62 -13.18
CA TRP A 145 11.77 11.04 -11.97
C TRP A 145 12.66 11.76 -10.92
N GLU A 146 13.51 12.68 -11.37
CA GLU A 146 14.48 13.38 -10.50
C GLU A 146 13.86 14.09 -9.29
N ASN A 147 12.64 14.62 -9.45
CA ASN A 147 11.91 15.31 -8.40
C ASN A 147 10.94 14.41 -7.60
N ASP A 148 10.79 13.13 -7.97
CA ASP A 148 9.86 12.20 -7.33
C ASP A 148 10.33 10.74 -7.47
N LYS A 149 11.49 10.44 -6.88
CA LYS A 149 12.12 9.10 -6.96
C LYS A 149 11.25 7.98 -6.39
N GLN A 150 10.27 8.30 -5.54
CA GLN A 150 9.30 7.33 -5.03
C GLN A 150 8.57 6.60 -6.16
N VAL A 151 8.28 7.28 -7.28
CA VAL A 151 7.60 6.66 -8.43
C VAL A 151 8.40 5.47 -8.97
N LEU A 152 9.73 5.59 -9.04
CA LEU A 152 10.61 4.50 -9.46
C LEU A 152 10.65 3.35 -8.46
N ALA A 153 10.68 3.66 -7.16
CA ALA A 153 10.64 2.65 -6.11
C ALA A 153 9.35 1.82 -6.17
N ILE A 154 8.19 2.47 -6.32
CA ILE A 154 6.90 1.80 -6.45
C ILE A 154 6.85 0.97 -7.73
N ALA A 155 7.30 1.54 -8.86
CA ALA A 155 7.33 0.80 -10.12
C ALA A 155 8.20 -0.47 -10.02
N CYS A 156 9.35 -0.42 -9.36
CA CYS A 156 10.17 -1.60 -9.11
C CYS A 156 9.44 -2.64 -8.24
N ASN A 157 8.80 -2.20 -7.15
CA ASN A 157 8.01 -3.06 -6.28
C ASN A 157 6.90 -3.79 -7.04
N ASP A 158 6.18 -3.08 -7.91
CA ASP A 158 5.08 -3.62 -8.72
C ASP A 158 5.57 -4.66 -9.72
N VAL A 159 6.69 -4.38 -10.39
CA VAL A 159 7.35 -5.35 -11.26
C VAL A 159 7.72 -6.61 -10.48
N GLY A 160 8.30 -6.46 -9.27
CA GLY A 160 8.63 -7.59 -8.40
C GLY A 160 7.41 -8.43 -8.04
N HIS A 161 6.27 -7.81 -7.73
CA HIS A 161 5.03 -8.53 -7.46
C HIS A 161 4.50 -9.29 -8.70
N LEU A 162 4.52 -8.67 -9.89
CA LEU A 162 4.09 -9.35 -11.12
C LEU A 162 4.94 -10.59 -11.42
N VAL A 163 6.26 -10.50 -11.21
CA VAL A 163 7.22 -11.60 -11.42
C VAL A 163 7.00 -12.74 -10.42
N LYS A 164 6.67 -12.39 -9.18
CA LYS A 164 6.41 -13.33 -8.09
C LYS A 164 5.08 -14.08 -8.27
N GLU A 165 4.03 -13.37 -8.64
CA GLU A 165 2.68 -13.96 -8.78
C GLU A 165 2.52 -14.70 -10.11
N LEU A 166 3.21 -14.27 -11.18
CA LEU A 166 3.18 -14.94 -12.50
C LEU A 166 4.59 -15.23 -13.06
N PRO A 167 5.33 -16.16 -12.43
CA PRO A 167 6.62 -16.65 -12.91
C PRO A 167 6.68 -16.98 -14.40
N GLU A 168 5.64 -17.64 -14.92
CA GLU A 168 5.54 -18.12 -16.29
C GLU A 168 5.40 -16.98 -17.32
N ARG A 169 5.07 -15.77 -16.86
CA ARG A 169 4.89 -14.58 -17.71
C ARG A 169 6.08 -13.64 -17.71
N ARG A 170 7.20 -13.98 -17.07
CA ARG A 170 8.40 -13.10 -17.04
C ARG A 170 8.90 -12.70 -18.41
N ALA A 171 8.93 -13.63 -19.37
CA ALA A 171 9.36 -13.34 -20.73
C ALA A 171 8.54 -12.19 -21.37
N GLN A 172 7.27 -12.02 -21.00
CA GLN A 172 6.45 -10.89 -21.43
C GLN A 172 6.97 -9.56 -20.86
N LEU A 173 7.36 -9.53 -19.58
CA LEU A 173 7.92 -8.35 -18.92
C LEU A 173 9.34 -8.04 -19.42
N GLU A 174 10.15 -9.06 -19.73
CA GLU A 174 11.47 -8.89 -20.35
C GLU A 174 11.37 -8.24 -21.73
N LYS A 175 10.41 -8.67 -22.56
CA LYS A 175 10.14 -8.06 -23.87
C LYS A 175 9.74 -6.59 -23.79
N LEU A 176 9.19 -6.15 -22.65
CA LEU A 176 8.87 -4.74 -22.40
C LEU A 176 10.06 -3.93 -21.88
N GLY A 177 11.23 -4.55 -21.68
CA GLY A 177 12.44 -3.90 -21.18
C GLY A 177 12.45 -3.68 -19.66
N LEU A 178 11.46 -4.20 -18.93
CA LEU A 178 11.32 -3.98 -17.49
C LEU A 178 12.50 -4.57 -16.70
N LYS A 179 12.94 -5.78 -17.05
CA LYS A 179 14.08 -6.44 -16.39
C LYS A 179 15.35 -5.60 -16.47
N THR A 180 15.72 -5.19 -17.67
CA THR A 180 16.91 -4.38 -17.92
C THR A 180 16.83 -3.08 -17.13
N ARG A 181 15.67 -2.40 -17.17
CA ARG A 181 15.50 -1.13 -16.48
C ARG A 181 15.55 -1.26 -14.96
N VAL A 182 14.95 -2.30 -14.39
CA VAL A 182 15.04 -2.56 -12.94
C VAL A 182 16.49 -2.88 -12.54
N MET A 183 17.24 -3.62 -13.36
CA MET A 183 18.67 -3.89 -13.08
C MET A 183 19.51 -2.62 -13.07
N GLU A 184 19.26 -1.67 -13.97
CA GLU A 184 19.94 -0.36 -13.96
C GLU A 184 19.66 0.42 -12.66
N LEU A 185 18.42 0.36 -12.17
CA LEU A 185 17.98 1.08 -10.96
C LEU A 185 18.56 0.52 -9.65
N MET A 186 19.17 -0.67 -9.66
CA MET A 186 19.93 -1.19 -8.52
C MET A 186 21.14 -0.32 -8.16
N ALA A 187 21.60 0.54 -9.08
CA ALA A 187 22.69 1.48 -8.86
C ALA A 187 22.20 2.93 -8.65
N ASP A 188 20.89 3.15 -8.48
CA ASP A 188 20.34 4.50 -8.23
C ASP A 188 20.88 5.08 -6.91
N LYS A 189 20.95 6.42 -6.86
CA LYS A 189 21.43 7.17 -5.69
C LYS A 189 20.41 7.14 -4.55
N ASP A 190 19.12 7.03 -4.88
CA ASP A 190 18.05 6.91 -3.91
C ASP A 190 18.01 5.51 -3.29
N GLU A 191 18.04 5.44 -1.96
CA GLU A 191 18.08 4.18 -1.22
C GLU A 191 16.81 3.36 -1.42
N SER A 192 15.64 4.00 -1.49
CA SER A 192 14.36 3.31 -1.66
C SER A 192 14.26 2.68 -3.06
N VAL A 193 14.71 3.41 -4.10
CA VAL A 193 14.74 2.89 -5.48
C VAL A 193 15.69 1.70 -5.58
N ARG A 194 16.89 1.83 -5.00
CA ARG A 194 17.86 0.73 -4.96
C ARG A 194 17.33 -0.49 -4.20
N TRP A 195 16.67 -0.28 -3.07
CA TRP A 195 16.14 -1.38 -2.27
C TRP A 195 15.04 -2.15 -3.02
N GLU A 196 14.07 -1.44 -3.61
CA GLU A 196 12.97 -2.08 -4.33
C GLU A 196 13.42 -2.75 -5.64
N SER A 197 14.37 -2.15 -6.36
CA SER A 197 14.94 -2.75 -7.57
C SER A 197 15.71 -4.03 -7.26
N LEU A 198 16.53 -4.05 -6.21
CA LEU A 198 17.22 -5.26 -5.74
C LEU A 198 16.23 -6.37 -5.37
N ARG A 199 15.15 -6.02 -4.65
CA ARG A 199 14.10 -6.96 -4.27
C ARG A 199 13.40 -7.55 -5.52
N ALA A 200 13.05 -6.70 -6.49
CA ALA A 200 12.42 -7.13 -7.73
C ALA A 200 13.32 -8.04 -8.59
N VAL A 201 14.61 -7.75 -8.68
CA VAL A 201 15.58 -8.64 -9.33
C VAL A 201 15.73 -9.96 -8.59
N GLY A 202 15.71 -9.94 -7.26
CA GLY A 202 15.69 -11.15 -6.43
C GLY A 202 14.53 -12.08 -6.79
N GLU A 203 13.32 -11.55 -6.97
CA GLU A 203 12.17 -12.34 -7.42
C GLU A 203 12.35 -12.88 -8.85
N TRP A 204 13.05 -12.16 -9.72
CA TRP A 204 13.37 -12.64 -11.07
C TRP A 204 14.32 -13.84 -11.04
N LEU A 205 15.40 -13.71 -10.28
CA LEU A 205 16.46 -14.72 -10.18
C LEU A 205 15.99 -15.98 -9.48
N ARG A 206 15.10 -15.84 -8.48
CA ARG A 206 14.57 -16.95 -7.68
C ARG A 206 14.07 -18.11 -8.52
N TYR A 207 13.47 -17.83 -9.67
CA TYR A 207 12.95 -18.88 -10.56
C TYR A 207 13.56 -18.79 -11.96
N THR A 208 14.79 -18.28 -12.08
CA THR A 208 15.60 -18.44 -13.30
C THR A 208 16.30 -19.81 -13.30
N PHE A 209 16.34 -20.50 -12.16
CA PHE A 209 17.05 -21.77 -11.97
C PHE A 209 16.10 -22.98 -11.74
N ASP A 210 14.80 -22.79 -11.91
CA ASP A 210 13.78 -23.84 -11.71
C ASP A 210 13.37 -24.54 -13.03
N ASP A 211 14.10 -24.30 -14.13
CA ASP A 211 13.93 -24.96 -15.44
C ASP A 211 15.07 -25.95 -15.75
#